data_AF-A0A964NE53-F1
#
_entry.id   AF-A0A964NE53-F1
#
_cell.length_a   1.000
_cell.length_b   1.000
_cell.length_c   1.000
_cell.angle_alpha   90.00
_cell.angle_beta   90.00
_cell.angle_gamma   90.00
#
_symmetry.space_group_name_H-M   'P 1'
#
loop_
_entity.id
_entity.type
_entity.pdbx_description
1 polymer ?
#
loop_
_entity_poly.entity_id
_entity_poly.type
_entity_poly.pdbx_seq_one_letter_code
_entity_poly.pdbx_strand_id
1 'polypeptide(L)'
;MFNIIKKNYFVLLSTFLILYFIFNLLSGERGFFSYIEKKNILQTLKKEELLITNKIKDFDFKNSLLDTNLDLDYIESLIRERFLFGKKNETIYIIKNDKD
;
A
#
# COMPACT_ATOMS: atom_id res chain seq x y z
N MET A 1 62.90 -2.68 2.65
CA MET A 1 61.53 -2.82 2.10
C MET A 1 61.01 -4.26 2.15
N PHE A 2 61.68 -5.22 1.51
CA PHE A 2 61.29 -6.64 1.52
C PHE A 2 61.18 -7.27 2.93
N ASN A 3 62.11 -6.94 3.84
CA ASN A 3 62.08 -7.46 5.22
C ASN A 3 60.85 -7.01 6.02
N ILE A 4 60.30 -5.82 5.73
CA ILE A 4 59.10 -5.29 6.40
C ILE A 4 57.86 -6.07 5.93
N ILE A 5 57.76 -6.31 4.61
CA ILE A 5 56.68 -7.09 4.01
C ILE A 5 56.70 -8.53 4.54
N LYS A 6 57.88 -9.15 4.62
CA LYS A 6 58.04 -10.52 5.13
C LYS A 6 57.64 -10.64 6.61
N LYS A 7 57.92 -9.61 7.42
CA LYS A 7 57.54 -9.55 8.84
C LYS A 7 56.02 -9.44 9.04
N ASN A 8 55.32 -8.75 8.14
CA ASN A 8 53.88 -8.46 8.27
C ASN A 8 53.01 -9.24 7.27
N TYR A 9 53.56 -10.29 6.63
CA TYR A 9 52.90 -11.00 5.53
C TYR A 9 51.52 -11.58 5.93
N PHE A 10 51.40 -12.11 7.15
CA PHE A 10 50.13 -12.66 7.65
C PHE A 10 49.02 -11.58 7.73
N VAL A 11 49.37 -10.39 8.24
CA VAL A 11 48.43 -9.26 8.31
C VAL A 11 48.01 -8.84 6.92
N LEU A 12 48.97 -8.74 5.99
CA LEU A 12 48.70 -8.38 4.60
C LEU A 12 47.73 -9.37 3.93
N LEU A 13 47.98 -10.67 4.06
CA LEU A 13 47.11 -11.71 3.51
C LEU A 13 45.69 -11.65 4.11
N SER A 14 45.59 -11.45 5.43
CA SER A 14 44.30 -11.29 6.10
C SER A 14 43.55 -10.05 5.61
N THR A 15 44.23 -8.92 5.38
CA THR A 15 43.57 -7.71 4.87
C THR A 15 43.01 -7.91 3.47
N PHE A 16 43.74 -8.58 2.57
CA PHE A 16 43.24 -8.90 1.23
C PHE A 16 42.05 -9.85 1.26
N LEU A 17 42.06 -10.84 2.15
CA LEU A 17 40.93 -11.75 2.33
C LEU A 17 39.67 -11.00 2.80
N ILE A 18 39.81 -10.11 3.78
CA ILE A 18 38.70 -9.28 4.28
C ILE A 18 38.18 -8.35 3.18
N LEU A 19 39.08 -7.70 2.43
CA LEU A 19 38.72 -6.84 1.30
C LEU A 19 37.93 -7.59 0.22
N TYR A 20 38.32 -8.82 -0.10
CA TYR A 20 37.59 -9.66 -1.05
C TYR A 20 36.14 -9.86 -0.62
N PHE A 21 35.89 -10.22 0.64
CA PHE A 21 34.54 -10.35 1.17
C PHE A 21 33.77 -9.03 1.18
N ILE A 22 34.40 -7.92 1.55
CA ILE A 22 33.75 -6.60 1.57
C ILE A 22 33.31 -6.19 0.16
N PHE A 23 34.18 -6.31 -0.84
CA PHE A 23 33.82 -5.97 -2.21
C PHE A 23 32.70 -6.87 -2.74
N ASN A 24 32.75 -8.17 -2.45
CA ASN A 24 31.72 -9.13 -2.88
C ASN A 24 30.38 -8.90 -2.16
N LEU A 25 30.42 -8.42 -0.90
CA LEU A 25 29.22 -8.11 -0.12
C LEU A 25 28.59 -6.79 -0.54
N LEU A 26 29.38 -5.74 -0.79
CA LEU A 26 28.87 -4.41 -1.13
C LEU A 26 28.41 -4.33 -2.59
N SER A 27 29.10 -5.01 -3.50
CA SER A 27 28.87 -4.92 -4.94
C SER A 27 27.98 -6.05 -5.48
N GLY A 28 27.52 -5.88 -6.73
CA GLY A 28 26.76 -6.88 -7.47
C GLY A 28 25.25 -6.84 -7.19
N GLU A 29 24.49 -7.57 -8.01
CA GLU A 29 23.02 -7.59 -7.95
C GLU A 29 22.45 -8.24 -6.68
N ARG A 30 23.27 -9.01 -5.96
CA ARG A 30 22.94 -9.63 -4.68
C ARG A 30 23.68 -8.97 -3.51
N GLY A 31 24.42 -7.90 -3.79
CA GLY A 31 25.13 -7.13 -2.79
C GLY A 31 24.21 -6.26 -1.96
N PHE A 32 24.81 -5.63 -0.95
CA PHE A 32 24.11 -4.81 0.03
C PHE A 32 23.43 -3.58 -0.59
N PHE A 33 24.09 -2.87 -1.51
CA PHE A 33 23.49 -1.72 -2.18
C PHE A 33 22.27 -2.13 -3.01
N SER A 34 22.38 -3.23 -3.76
CA SER A 34 21.25 -3.74 -4.55
C SER A 34 20.08 -4.18 -3.68
N TYR A 35 20.34 -4.76 -2.50
CA TYR A 35 19.30 -5.08 -1.54
C TYR A 35 18.51 -3.84 -1.08
N ILE A 36 19.20 -2.74 -0.77
CA ILE A 36 18.53 -1.48 -0.36
C ILE A 36 17.64 -0.94 -1.48
N GLU A 37 18.15 -0.89 -2.72
CA GLU A 37 17.39 -0.42 -3.88
C GLU A 37 16.15 -1.28 -4.12
N LYS A 38 16.32 -2.60 -4.17
CA LYS A 38 15.21 -3.54 -4.39
C LYS A 38 14.17 -3.46 -3.27
N LYS A 39 14.59 -3.25 -2.02
CA LYS A 39 13.69 -3.04 -0.89
C LYS A 39 12.84 -1.77 -1.06
N ASN A 40 13.44 -0.67 -1.52
CA ASN A 40 12.71 0.56 -1.80
C ASN A 40 11.71 0.38 -2.95
N ILE A 41 12.13 -0.26 -4.04
CA ILE A 41 11.24 -0.57 -5.18
C ILE A 41 10.06 -1.43 -4.71
N LEU A 42 10.32 -2.47 -3.92
CA LEU A 42 9.28 -3.33 -3.37
C LEU A 42 8.27 -2.55 -2.52
N GLN A 43 8.73 -1.59 -1.71
CA GLN A 43 7.84 -0.76 -0.91
C GLN A 43 6.96 0.15 -1.77
N THR A 44 7.51 0.73 -2.85
CA THR A 44 6.75 1.54 -3.79
C THR A 44 5.69 0.71 -4.49
N LEU A 45 6.06 -0.47 -5.02
CA LEU A 45 5.14 -1.39 -5.68
C LEU A 45 4.00 -1.84 -4.75
N LYS A 46 4.29 -2.14 -3.48
CA LYS A 46 3.24 -2.49 -2.49
C LYS A 46 2.25 -1.35 -2.25
N LYS A 47 2.72 -0.10 -2.25
CA LYS A 47 1.83 1.06 -2.11
C LYS A 47 0.95 1.25 -3.35
N GLU A 48 1.53 1.10 -4.53
CA GLU A 48 0.80 1.18 -5.80
C GLU A 48 -0.24 0.06 -5.91
N GLU A 49 0.13 -1.16 -5.57
CA GLU A 49 -0.78 -2.31 -5.49
C GLU A 49 -1.98 -2.00 -4.59
N LEU A 50 -1.73 -1.56 -3.35
CA LEU A 50 -2.80 -1.18 -2.40
C LEU A 50 -3.73 -0.11 -2.98
N LEU A 51 -3.18 0.93 -3.61
CA LEU A 51 -3.97 2.01 -4.21
C LEU A 51 -4.84 1.48 -5.35
N ILE A 52 -4.30 0.61 -6.20
CA ILE A 52 -5.03 0.03 -7.34
C ILE A 52 -6.12 -0.92 -6.82
N THR A 53 -5.82 -1.80 -5.86
CA THR A 53 -6.80 -2.70 -5.26
C THR A 53 -7.95 -1.94 -4.62
N ASN A 54 -7.67 -0.84 -3.92
CA ASN A 54 -8.70 0.02 -3.35
C ASN A 54 -9.58 0.68 -4.42
N LYS A 55 -8.97 1.14 -5.52
CA LYS A 55 -9.73 1.68 -6.66
C LYS A 55 -10.62 0.62 -7.30
N ILE A 56 -10.10 -0.58 -7.52
CA ILE A 56 -10.88 -1.70 -8.09
C ILE A 56 -12.07 -2.00 -7.17
N LYS A 57 -11.84 -2.10 -5.86
CA LYS A 57 -12.91 -2.36 -4.88
C LYS A 57 -13.99 -1.26 -4.88
N ASP A 58 -13.60 0.01 -4.99
CA ASP A 58 -14.55 1.14 -5.11
C ASP A 58 -15.34 1.08 -6.42
N PHE A 59 -14.68 0.75 -7.54
CA PHE A 59 -15.35 0.56 -8.82
C PHE A 59 -16.30 -0.64 -8.82
N ASP A 60 -15.90 -1.77 -8.25
CA ASP A 60 -16.73 -2.96 -8.12
C ASP A 60 -17.97 -2.66 -7.27
N PHE A 61 -17.81 -1.90 -6.19
CA PHE A 61 -18.93 -1.44 -5.37
C PHE A 61 -19.86 -0.51 -6.16
N LYS A 62 -19.33 0.46 -6.90
CA LYS A 62 -20.14 1.33 -7.75
C LYS A 62 -20.86 0.55 -8.85
N ASN A 63 -20.22 -0.45 -9.44
CA ASN A 63 -20.83 -1.29 -10.46
C ASN A 63 -21.91 -2.20 -9.87
N SER A 64 -21.74 -2.73 -8.66
CA SER A 64 -22.80 -3.50 -8.00
C SER A 64 -24.01 -2.63 -7.66
N LEU A 65 -23.81 -1.36 -7.34
CA LEU A 65 -24.89 -0.38 -7.18
C LEU A 65 -25.61 -0.02 -8.49
N LEU A 66 -25.04 -0.35 -9.65
CA LEU A 66 -25.66 -0.15 -10.97
C LEU A 66 -26.29 -1.43 -11.52
N ASP A 67 -26.14 -2.56 -10.82
CA ASP A 67 -26.71 -3.83 -11.24
C ASP A 67 -28.24 -3.79 -11.17
N THR A 68 -28.89 -4.47 -12.10
CA THR A 68 -30.33 -4.38 -12.37
C THR A 68 -31.23 -4.94 -11.26
N ASN A 69 -30.65 -5.56 -10.23
CA ASN A 69 -31.37 -6.17 -9.11
C ASN A 69 -31.48 -5.21 -7.89
N LEU A 70 -31.61 -3.90 -8.16
CA LEU A 70 -31.81 -2.88 -7.15
C LEU A 70 -33.23 -2.94 -6.57
N ASP A 71 -33.32 -3.00 -5.24
CA ASP A 71 -34.57 -2.80 -4.53
C ASP A 71 -34.96 -1.31 -4.58
N LEU A 72 -35.80 -0.98 -5.56
CA LEU A 72 -36.27 0.38 -5.80
C LEU A 72 -37.05 0.94 -4.60
N ASP A 73 -37.76 0.09 -3.87
CA ASP A 73 -38.54 0.49 -2.69
C ASP A 73 -37.61 0.88 -1.54
N TYR A 74 -36.51 0.13 -1.36
CA TYR A 74 -35.45 0.47 -0.40
C TYR A 74 -34.76 1.80 -0.73
N ILE A 75 -34.44 2.06 -2.01
CA ILE A 75 -33.86 3.34 -2.44
C ILE A 75 -34.84 4.49 -2.24
N GLU A 76 -36.11 4.31 -2.60
CA GLU A 76 -37.13 5.32 -2.39
C GLU A 76 -37.28 5.65 -0.90
N SER A 77 -37.24 4.64 -0.01
CA SER A 77 -37.25 4.83 1.44
C SER A 77 -36.08 5.67 1.93
N LEU A 78 -34.85 5.36 1.50
CA LEU A 78 -33.66 6.14 1.84
C LEU A 78 -33.73 7.59 1.35
N ILE A 79 -34.23 7.83 0.14
CA ILE A 79 -34.39 9.18 -0.40
C ILE A 79 -35.40 9.98 0.43
N ARG A 80 -36.53 9.37 0.82
CA ARG A 80 -37.51 10.04 1.69
C ARG A 80 -36.96 10.36 3.06
N GLU A 81 -36.22 9.43 3.68
CA GLU A 81 -35.60 9.64 4.99
C GLU A 81 -34.56 10.78 4.95
N ARG A 82 -33.69 10.78 3.93
CA ARG A 82 -32.55 11.71 3.86
C ARG A 82 -32.91 13.09 3.33
N PHE A 83 -33.85 13.17 2.40
CA PHE A 83 -34.21 14.42 1.72
C PHE A 83 -35.60 14.94 2.09
N LEU A 84 -36.29 14.29 3.04
CA LEU A 84 -37.66 14.63 3.46
C LEU A 84 -38.58 14.79 2.24
N PHE A 85 -38.46 13.84 1.30
CA PHE A 85 -39.19 13.86 0.04
C PHE A 85 -40.58 13.23 0.19
N GLY A 86 -41.61 13.85 -0.39
CA GLY A 86 -42.99 13.35 -0.37
C GLY A 86 -43.63 13.48 -1.74
N LYS A 87 -44.60 12.61 -2.06
CA LYS A 87 -45.36 12.67 -3.32
C LYS A 87 -46.40 13.79 -3.26
N LYS A 88 -46.89 14.20 -4.43
CA LYS A 88 -47.97 15.19 -4.56
C LYS A 88 -49.19 14.66 -3.79
N ASN A 89 -49.62 15.39 -2.76
CA ASN A 89 -50.69 15.06 -1.80
C ASN A 89 -50.28 14.21 -0.57
N GLU A 90 -48.99 13.99 -0.31
CA GLU A 90 -48.52 13.42 0.97
C GLU A 90 -48.19 14.53 1.98
N THR A 91 -48.39 14.26 3.28
CA THR A 91 -48.01 15.16 4.39
C THR A 91 -46.88 14.53 5.18
N ILE A 92 -45.77 15.25 5.34
CA ILE A 92 -44.58 14.75 6.05
C ILE A 92 -44.61 15.25 7.49
N TYR A 93 -44.48 14.32 8.43
CA TYR A 93 -44.37 14.62 9.86
C TYR A 93 -42.92 14.45 10.32
N ILE A 94 -42.33 15.52 10.85
CA ILE A 94 -41.03 15.44 11.53
C ILE A 94 -41.29 15.26 13.01
N ILE A 95 -41.11 14.05 13.50
CA ILE A 95 -41.27 13.74 14.93
C ILE A 95 -39.92 13.99 15.61
N LYS A 96 -39.86 15.02 16.45
CA LYS A 96 -38.74 15.22 17.37
C LYS A 96 -38.97 14.37 18.61
N ASN A 97 -38.07 13.42 18.86
CA ASN A 97 -37.98 12.82 20.19
C ASN A 97 -37.06 13.72 21.03
N ASP A 98 -37.66 14.55 21.87
CA ASP A 98 -36.95 15.31 22.92
C ASP A 98 -36.60 14.35 24.07
N LYS A 99 -35.70 13.40 23.80
CA LYS A 99 -34.99 12.66 24.84
C LYS A 99 -33.55 13.11 24.79
N ASP A 100 -33.21 13.92 25.79
CA ASP A 100 -31.87 14.46 26.09
C ASP A 100 -30.75 13.43 25.96
#